data_AF-A0AAE0BRM0-F1
#
_entry.id   AF-A0AAE0BRM0-F1
#
_cell.length_a   1.000
_cell.length_b   1.000
_cell.length_c   1.000
_cell.angle_alpha   90.00
_cell.angle_beta   90.00
_cell.angle_gamma   90.00
#
_symmetry.space_group_name_H-M   'P 1'
#
loop_
_entity.id
_entity.type
_entity.pdbx_description
1 polymer ?
#
loop_
_entity_poly.entity_id
_entity_poly.type
_entity_poly.pdbx_seq_one_letter_code
_entity_poly.pdbx_strand_id
1 'polypeptide(L)'
;MHTSDVEPCLYFIRDAALMVIILAYVDDYLVATNDKSWYDTFVTAFHTQYACKDLGVLDLVMGIGVRWVDDTTYLSQSGYISQMISTYGLDDAKPTTLPMSPGTALSLADGKDVSLPYRALLGQLRWVARCSRPDIMAAVSVLSRFCVTYGPDHFVALKRVVRYLKGTINYELV
;
A
#
# COMPACT_ATOMS: atom_id res chain seq x y z
N MET A 1 20.63 -15.78 -14.26
CA MET A 1 19.58 -14.92 -13.68
C MET A 1 19.25 -13.85 -14.70
N HIS A 2 17.98 -13.71 -15.06
CA HIS A 2 17.51 -12.73 -16.05
C HIS A 2 16.95 -11.51 -15.33
N THR A 3 16.95 -10.35 -16.01
CA THR A 3 16.25 -9.14 -15.56
C THR A 3 14.96 -9.01 -16.38
N SER A 4 13.90 -8.50 -15.77
CA SER A 4 12.63 -8.21 -16.45
C SER A 4 12.77 -7.03 -17.42
N ASP A 5 12.16 -7.15 -18.60
CA ASP A 5 12.12 -6.08 -19.61
C ASP A 5 11.21 -4.91 -19.20
N VAL A 6 10.32 -5.11 -18.22
CA VAL A 6 9.30 -4.14 -17.80
C VAL A 6 9.57 -3.57 -16.41
N GLU A 7 10.18 -4.36 -15.52
CA GLU A 7 10.49 -3.97 -14.15
C GLU A 7 11.99 -4.14 -13.89
N PRO A 8 12.81 -3.08 -14.01
CA PRO A 8 14.27 -3.15 -13.89
C PRO A 8 14.77 -3.74 -12.57
N CYS A 9 13.96 -3.66 -11.51
CA CYS A 9 14.28 -4.20 -10.21
C CYS A 9 13.85 -5.65 -10.00
N LEU A 10 13.20 -6.28 -11.00
CA LEU A 10 12.77 -7.66 -10.95
C LEU A 10 13.77 -8.54 -11.70
N TYR A 11 14.33 -9.50 -10.97
CA TYR A 11 15.19 -10.54 -11.47
C TYR A 11 14.50 -11.89 -11.35
N PHE A 12 14.76 -12.80 -12.28
CA PHE A 12 14.12 -14.11 -12.25
C PHE A 12 14.98 -15.22 -12.85
N ILE A 13 14.65 -16.45 -12.44
CA ILE A 13 15.06 -17.71 -13.07
C ILE A 13 13.78 -18.48 -13.34
N ARG A 14 13.60 -18.97 -14.57
CA ARG A 14 12.43 -19.75 -14.95
C ARG A 14 12.85 -20.91 -15.84
N ASP A 15 13.04 -22.05 -15.22
CA ASP A 15 13.32 -23.32 -15.86
C ASP A 15 12.16 -24.31 -15.63
N ALA A 16 12.25 -25.52 -16.19
CA ALA A 16 11.17 -26.52 -16.07
C ALA A 16 10.88 -26.94 -14.62
N ALA A 17 11.89 -26.93 -13.74
CA ALA A 17 11.77 -27.37 -12.34
C ALA A 17 11.99 -26.24 -11.31
N LEU A 18 12.60 -25.13 -11.73
CA LEU A 18 13.01 -24.04 -10.83
C LEU A 18 12.35 -22.73 -11.26
N MET A 19 11.69 -22.09 -10.31
CA MET A 19 11.18 -20.74 -10.43
C MET A 19 11.73 -19.90 -9.28
N VAL A 20 12.40 -18.82 -9.63
CA VAL A 20 12.93 -17.82 -8.69
C VAL A 20 12.49 -16.46 -9.17
N ILE A 21 12.00 -15.63 -8.26
CA ILE A 21 11.70 -14.21 -8.48
C ILE A 21 12.36 -13.45 -7.35
N ILE A 22 13.20 -12.48 -7.69
CA ILE A 22 13.81 -11.54 -6.76
C ILE A 22 13.37 -10.15 -7.15
N LEU A 23 12.68 -9.45 -6.25
CA LEU A 23 12.34 -8.04 -6.42
C LEU A 23 13.19 -7.22 -5.46
N ALA A 24 14.01 -6.34 -6.01
CA ALA A 24 14.81 -5.40 -5.23
C ALA A 24 14.04 -4.09 -5.04
N TYR A 25 13.96 -3.59 -3.82
CA TYR A 25 13.37 -2.29 -3.53
C TYR A 25 14.24 -1.53 -2.52
N VAL A 26 15.06 -0.61 -3.02
CA VAL A 26 16.04 0.14 -2.21
C VAL A 26 16.91 -0.83 -1.40
N ASP A 27 16.70 -0.91 -0.07
CA ASP A 27 17.47 -1.76 0.85
C ASP A 27 16.80 -3.12 1.10
N ASP A 28 15.57 -3.31 0.64
CA ASP A 28 14.78 -4.53 0.83
C ASP A 28 14.83 -5.44 -0.40
N TYR A 29 14.87 -6.75 -0.17
CA TYR A 29 14.83 -7.76 -1.21
C TYR A 29 13.71 -8.75 -0.91
N LEU A 30 12.75 -8.88 -1.82
CA LEU A 30 11.75 -9.93 -1.78
C LEU A 30 12.22 -11.09 -2.65
N VAL A 31 12.27 -12.29 -2.07
CA VAL A 31 12.67 -13.50 -2.78
C VAL A 31 11.54 -14.51 -2.70
N ALA A 32 11.06 -14.95 -3.86
CA ALA A 32 10.10 -16.02 -4.00
C ALA A 32 10.73 -17.15 -4.81
N THR A 33 10.62 -18.38 -4.32
CA THR A 33 11.12 -19.57 -5.02
C THR A 33 10.32 -20.80 -4.65
N ASN A 34 10.25 -21.76 -5.57
CA ASN A 34 9.68 -23.09 -5.32
C ASN A 34 10.71 -24.09 -4.75
N ASP A 35 11.97 -23.68 -4.55
CA ASP A 35 13.05 -24.52 -4.03
C ASP A 35 13.75 -23.88 -2.82
N LYS A 36 13.58 -24.50 -1.64
CA LYS A 36 14.18 -24.05 -0.37
C LYS A 36 15.69 -24.24 -0.33
N SER A 37 16.23 -25.30 -0.95
CA SER A 37 17.68 -25.52 -1.01
C SER A 37 18.35 -24.43 -1.84
N TRP A 38 17.70 -24.02 -2.93
CA TRP A 38 18.15 -22.88 -3.73
C TRP A 38 18.15 -21.59 -2.89
N TYR A 39 17.07 -21.32 -2.16
CA TYR A 39 16.97 -20.14 -1.27
C TYR A 39 18.11 -20.10 -0.24
N ASP A 40 18.36 -21.21 0.45
CA ASP A 40 19.41 -21.28 1.49
C ASP A 40 20.81 -21.06 0.93
N THR A 41 21.06 -21.61 -0.26
CA THR A 41 22.32 -21.40 -0.99
C THR A 41 22.45 -19.92 -1.41
N PHE A 42 21.37 -19.34 -1.93
CA PHE A 42 21.33 -17.94 -2.33
C PHE A 42 21.60 -17.00 -1.15
N VAL A 43 20.85 -17.14 -0.04
CA VAL A 43 21.01 -16.29 1.15
C VAL A 43 22.42 -16.41 1.74
N THR A 44 22.98 -17.63 1.79
CA THR A 44 24.36 -17.84 2.24
C THR A 44 25.35 -17.09 1.36
N ALA A 45 25.26 -17.24 0.04
CA ALA A 45 26.13 -16.55 -0.90
C ALA A 45 25.94 -15.03 -0.85
N PHE A 46 24.70 -14.55 -0.73
CA PHE A 46 24.38 -13.14 -0.67
C PHE A 46 24.95 -12.48 0.58
N HIS A 47 24.88 -13.14 1.74
CA HIS A 47 25.52 -12.68 2.99
C HIS A 47 27.05 -12.57 2.90
N THR A 48 27.72 -13.32 2.02
CA THR A 48 29.18 -13.17 1.85
C THR A 48 29.56 -11.86 1.17
N GLN A 49 28.66 -11.28 0.39
CA GLN A 49 28.90 -10.07 -0.39
C GLN A 49 28.26 -8.83 0.25
N TYR A 50 27.13 -9.00 0.93
CA TYR A 50 26.32 -7.91 1.46
C TYR A 50 25.96 -8.15 2.92
N ALA A 51 26.03 -7.09 3.72
CA ALA A 51 25.46 -7.09 5.06
C ALA A 51 23.93 -6.97 4.94
N CYS A 52 23.24 -8.11 4.89
CA CYS A 52 21.78 -8.16 4.95
C CYS A 52 21.31 -9.01 6.13
N LYS A 53 20.04 -8.85 6.47
CA LYS A 53 19.36 -9.66 7.49
C LYS A 53 18.24 -10.41 6.79
N ASP A 54 18.29 -11.74 6.89
CA ASP A 54 17.14 -12.56 6.52
C ASP A 54 16.00 -12.33 7.53
N LEU A 55 14.85 -11.89 7.04
CA LEU A 55 13.64 -11.64 7.83
C LEU A 55 12.70 -12.85 7.82
N GLY A 56 13.03 -13.92 7.10
CA GLY A 56 12.24 -15.14 7.01
C GLY A 56 11.06 -15.01 6.04
N VAL A 57 9.96 -15.69 6.36
CA VAL A 57 8.74 -15.66 5.54
C VAL A 57 8.14 -14.27 5.62
N LEU A 58 7.85 -13.70 4.45
CA LEU A 58 7.30 -12.35 4.30
C LEU A 58 6.01 -12.17 5.11
N ASP A 59 6.04 -11.33 6.15
CA ASP A 59 4.86 -10.96 6.94
C ASP A 59 4.54 -9.46 6.88
N LEU A 60 5.49 -8.64 6.44
CA LEU A 60 5.35 -7.20 6.27
C LEU A 60 6.28 -6.68 5.17
N VAL A 61 5.75 -5.91 4.22
CA VAL A 61 6.54 -5.16 3.23
C VAL A 61 5.93 -3.80 2.95
N MET A 62 6.72 -2.72 3.04
CA MET A 62 6.28 -1.35 2.73
C MET A 62 4.97 -0.94 3.45
N GLY A 63 4.76 -1.41 4.68
CA GLY A 63 3.54 -1.16 5.46
C GLY A 63 2.32 -1.97 5.02
N ILE A 64 2.51 -3.02 4.22
CA ILE A 64 1.51 -4.02 3.84
C ILE A 64 1.80 -5.29 4.63
N GLY A 65 0.91 -5.62 5.56
CA GLY A 65 0.93 -6.91 6.26
C GLY A 65 0.51 -8.02 5.34
N VAL A 66 1.23 -9.14 5.37
CA VAL A 66 0.98 -10.33 4.56
C VAL A 66 0.72 -11.51 5.49
N ARG A 67 -0.41 -12.18 5.28
CA ARG A 67 -0.77 -13.38 6.04
C ARG A 67 -1.03 -14.53 5.10
N TRP A 68 -0.31 -15.62 5.30
CA TRP A 68 -0.40 -16.84 4.50
C TRP A 68 -1.28 -17.86 5.22
N VAL A 69 -2.32 -18.36 4.55
CA VAL A 69 -3.17 -19.45 5.05
C VAL A 69 -3.43 -20.41 3.92
N ASP A 70 -2.86 -21.62 4.02
CA ASP A 70 -2.89 -22.62 2.96
C ASP A 70 -2.44 -22.01 1.62
N ASP A 71 -3.27 -22.11 0.58
CA ASP A 71 -3.02 -21.53 -0.75
C ASP A 71 -3.57 -20.10 -0.92
N THR A 72 -3.92 -19.44 0.19
CA THR A 72 -4.53 -18.10 0.20
C THR A 72 -3.61 -17.08 0.86
N THR A 73 -3.46 -15.92 0.22
CA THR A 73 -2.70 -14.78 0.74
C THR A 73 -3.65 -13.65 1.10
N TYR A 74 -3.49 -13.09 2.30
CA TYR A 74 -4.26 -11.95 2.78
C TYR A 74 -3.34 -10.73 2.90
N LEU A 75 -3.79 -9.58 2.39
CA LEU A 75 -3.06 -8.31 2.46
C LEU A 75 -3.82 -7.31 3.34
N SER A 76 -3.12 -6.73 4.32
CA SER A 76 -3.67 -5.75 5.26
C SER A 76 -2.81 -4.50 5.31
N GLN A 77 -3.43 -3.35 5.58
CA GLN A 77 -2.71 -2.10 5.89
C GLN A 77 -3.23 -1.45 7.17
N SER A 78 -3.74 -2.27 8.11
CA SER A 78 -4.30 -1.80 9.38
C SER A 78 -3.36 -0.89 10.15
N GLY A 79 -2.07 -1.23 10.27
CA GLY A 79 -1.06 -0.40 10.93
C GLY A 79 -0.86 0.97 10.26
N TYR A 80 -0.79 0.98 8.92
CA TYR A 80 -0.67 2.22 8.14
C TYR A 80 -1.92 3.10 8.25
N ILE A 81 -3.10 2.47 8.23
CA ILE A 81 -4.39 3.16 8.41
C ILE A 81 -4.50 3.75 9.82
N SER A 82 -4.08 3.02 10.86
CA SER A 82 -4.03 3.54 12.24
C SER A 82 -3.15 4.78 12.35
N GLN A 83 -1.94 4.73 11.78
CA GLN A 83 -1.03 5.89 11.76
C GLN A 83 -1.63 7.07 11.00
N MET A 84 -2.31 6.82 9.87
CA MET A 84 -3.03 7.84 9.12
C MET A 84 -4.14 8.48 9.96
N ILE A 85 -4.96 7.69 10.66
CA ILE A 85 -6.03 8.20 11.54
C ILE A 85 -5.46 9.17 12.57
N SER A 86 -4.38 8.79 13.27
CA SER A 86 -3.77 9.64 14.28
C SER A 86 -3.11 10.88 13.70
N THR A 87 -2.43 10.76 12.55
CA THR A 87 -1.76 11.89 11.87
C THR A 87 -2.73 13.01 11.52
N TYR A 88 -3.98 12.68 11.16
CA TYR A 88 -4.98 13.66 10.76
C TYR A 88 -6.01 13.98 11.87
N GLY A 89 -5.75 13.55 13.12
CA GLY A 89 -6.57 13.84 14.29
C GLY A 89 -7.97 13.24 14.22
N LEU A 90 -8.09 11.99 13.76
CA LEU A 90 -9.36 11.30 13.55
C LEU A 90 -9.59 10.15 14.56
N ASP A 91 -8.80 10.08 15.63
CA ASP A 91 -8.88 9.06 16.69
C ASP A 91 -10.24 9.03 17.39
N ASP A 92 -10.90 10.18 17.55
CA ASP A 92 -12.25 10.30 18.12
C ASP A 92 -13.36 10.46 17.06
N ALA A 93 -13.00 10.54 15.79
CA ALA A 93 -13.97 10.71 14.72
C ALA A 93 -14.86 9.47 14.58
N LYS A 94 -16.19 9.65 14.51
CA LYS A 94 -17.13 8.55 14.26
C LYS A 94 -16.88 7.95 12.87
N PRO A 95 -16.81 6.62 12.71
CA PRO A 95 -16.64 6.01 11.39
C PRO A 95 -17.83 6.31 10.47
N THR A 96 -17.64 6.15 9.16
CA THR A 96 -18.70 6.27 8.16
C THR A 96 -18.86 4.95 7.40
N THR A 97 -20.07 4.63 6.95
CA THR A 97 -20.36 3.39 6.22
C THR A 97 -19.99 3.44 4.74
N LEU A 98 -19.82 4.64 4.18
CA LEU A 98 -19.45 4.85 2.79
C LEU A 98 -18.23 5.77 2.69
N PRO A 99 -17.27 5.47 1.79
CA PRO A 99 -16.07 6.29 1.60
C PRO A 99 -16.38 7.69 1.07
N MET A 100 -17.50 7.84 0.33
CA MET A 100 -17.97 9.10 -0.24
C MET A 100 -19.48 9.21 -0.05
N SER A 101 -20.02 10.42 0.12
CA SER A 101 -21.47 10.59 0.25
C SER A 101 -22.15 10.45 -1.12
N PRO A 102 -23.35 9.83 -1.20
CA PRO A 102 -24.16 9.89 -2.40
C PRO A 102 -24.42 11.34 -2.81
N GLY A 103 -24.29 11.66 -4.10
CA GLY A 103 -24.54 13.01 -4.61
C GLY A 103 -23.50 14.05 -4.21
N THR A 104 -22.30 13.66 -3.74
CA THR A 104 -21.20 14.61 -3.52
C THR A 104 -20.87 15.35 -4.83
N ALA A 105 -21.24 16.63 -4.86
CA ALA A 105 -20.89 17.58 -5.90
C ALA A 105 -19.91 18.59 -5.29
N LEU A 106 -18.63 18.49 -5.67
CA LEU A 106 -17.59 19.44 -5.27
C LEU A 106 -17.28 20.32 -6.48
N SER A 107 -17.37 21.63 -6.31
CA SER A 107 -16.89 22.61 -7.28
C SER A 107 -15.38 22.79 -7.13
N LEU A 108 -14.71 23.26 -8.19
CA LEU A 108 -13.33 23.72 -8.06
C LEU A 108 -13.27 24.81 -6.98
N ALA A 109 -12.25 24.76 -6.13
CA ALA A 109 -11.97 25.87 -5.24
C ALA A 109 -11.44 27.07 -6.03
N ASP A 110 -11.71 28.28 -5.55
CA ASP A 110 -11.21 29.53 -6.14
C ASP A 110 -9.67 29.62 -6.13
N GLY A 111 -9.03 28.85 -5.26
CA GLY A 111 -7.58 28.74 -5.17
C GLY A 111 -7.13 27.46 -4.47
N LYS A 112 -5.81 27.33 -4.32
CA LYS A 112 -5.19 26.23 -3.57
C LYS A 112 -4.91 26.66 -2.15
N ASP A 113 -5.56 26.01 -1.19
CA ASP A 113 -5.26 26.22 0.23
C ASP A 113 -4.01 25.43 0.66
N VAL A 114 -2.84 26.06 0.60
CA VAL A 114 -1.56 25.42 0.93
C VAL A 114 -1.42 25.03 2.41
N SER A 115 -2.29 25.54 3.30
CA SER A 115 -2.28 25.16 4.72
C SER A 115 -2.80 23.75 4.96
N LEU A 116 -3.57 23.20 4.01
CA LEU A 116 -4.15 21.87 4.11
C LEU A 116 -3.20 20.81 3.52
N PRO A 117 -2.89 19.73 4.25
CA PRO A 117 -2.06 18.61 3.76
C PRO A 117 -2.83 17.68 2.79
N TYR A 118 -3.60 18.27 1.87
CA TYR A 118 -4.51 17.56 0.96
C TYR A 118 -3.78 16.53 0.09
N ARG A 119 -2.69 16.95 -0.58
CA ARG A 119 -1.92 16.08 -1.48
C ARG A 119 -1.20 14.96 -0.73
N ALA A 120 -0.74 15.24 0.49
CA ALA A 120 -0.11 14.25 1.34
C ALA A 120 -1.13 13.16 1.73
N LEU A 121 -2.29 13.55 2.27
CA LEU A 121 -3.32 12.58 2.65
C LEU A 121 -3.85 11.81 1.45
N LEU A 122 -4.06 12.47 0.31
CA LEU A 122 -4.49 11.81 -0.91
C LEU A 122 -3.45 10.80 -1.41
N GLY A 123 -2.16 11.10 -1.28
CA GLY A 123 -1.09 10.15 -1.58
C GLY A 123 -1.17 8.89 -0.71
N GLN A 124 -1.36 9.07 0.60
CA GLN A 124 -1.53 7.96 1.54
C GLN A 124 -2.78 7.12 1.23
N LEU A 125 -3.92 7.77 0.92
CA LEU A 125 -5.15 7.07 0.52
C LEU A 125 -4.99 6.32 -0.81
N ARG A 126 -4.25 6.88 -1.79
CA ARG A 126 -3.94 6.18 -3.05
C ARG A 126 -3.07 4.96 -2.83
N TRP A 127 -2.12 5.02 -1.90
CA TRP A 127 -1.32 3.84 -1.51
C TRP A 127 -2.22 2.76 -0.94
N VAL A 128 -3.06 3.11 0.04
CA VAL A 128 -4.01 2.17 0.66
C VAL A 128 -4.98 1.57 -0.36
N ALA A 129 -5.53 2.41 -1.25
CA ALA A 129 -6.47 1.97 -2.27
C ALA A 129 -5.85 0.98 -3.26
N ARG A 130 -4.58 1.18 -3.62
CA ARG A 130 -3.86 0.34 -4.59
C ARG A 130 -3.46 -1.01 -4.02
N CYS A 131 -3.07 -1.06 -2.75
CA CYS A 131 -2.42 -2.23 -2.19
C CYS A 131 -3.36 -3.18 -1.45
N SER A 132 -4.38 -2.67 -0.75
CA SER A 132 -5.26 -3.52 0.08
C SER A 132 -6.74 -3.11 0.10
N ARG A 133 -7.09 -1.89 -0.35
CA ARG A 133 -8.44 -1.33 -0.21
C ARG A 133 -9.03 -0.84 -1.54
N PRO A 134 -9.24 -1.71 -2.54
CA PRO A 134 -9.82 -1.30 -3.81
C PRO A 134 -11.22 -0.67 -3.66
N ASP A 135 -11.93 -0.97 -2.57
CA ASP A 135 -13.24 -0.43 -2.23
C ASP A 135 -13.28 1.11 -2.06
N ILE A 136 -12.15 1.76 -1.76
CA ILE A 136 -12.06 3.23 -1.70
C ILE A 136 -11.60 3.87 -3.00
N MET A 137 -11.21 3.09 -4.01
CA MET A 137 -10.55 3.59 -5.23
C MET A 137 -11.41 4.60 -6.00
N ALA A 138 -12.73 4.39 -6.06
CA ALA A 138 -13.65 5.31 -6.72
C ALA A 138 -13.66 6.70 -6.05
N ALA A 139 -13.77 6.74 -4.71
CA ALA A 139 -13.74 7.99 -3.94
C ALA A 139 -12.40 8.72 -4.10
N VAL A 140 -11.29 7.98 -3.99
CA VAL A 140 -9.93 8.51 -4.16
C VAL A 140 -9.73 9.05 -5.58
N SER A 141 -10.24 8.37 -6.60
CA SER A 141 -10.18 8.81 -8.01
C SER A 141 -10.95 10.10 -8.25
N VAL A 142 -12.13 10.28 -7.65
CA VAL A 142 -12.88 11.54 -7.77
C VAL A 142 -12.13 12.68 -7.08
N LEU A 143 -11.68 12.47 -5.84
CA LEU A 143 -10.97 13.50 -5.06
C LEU A 143 -9.61 13.87 -5.68
N SER A 144 -9.04 12.97 -6.47
CA SER A 144 -7.82 13.22 -7.25
C SER A 144 -7.93 14.36 -8.25
N ARG A 145 -9.14 14.68 -8.72
CA ARG A 145 -9.38 15.77 -9.69
C ARG A 145 -9.05 17.15 -9.13
N PHE A 146 -9.07 17.30 -7.80
CA PHE A 146 -8.85 18.57 -7.11
C PHE A 146 -7.40 18.74 -6.61
N CYS A 147 -6.43 17.95 -7.11
CA CYS A 147 -5.02 18.07 -6.66
C CYS A 147 -4.38 19.43 -6.94
N VAL A 148 -4.88 20.16 -7.94
CA VAL A 148 -4.34 21.47 -8.36
C VAL A 148 -4.96 22.59 -7.52
N THR A 149 -6.28 22.61 -7.40
CA THR A 149 -7.06 23.58 -6.60
C THR A 149 -7.95 22.83 -5.62
N TYR A 150 -7.76 23.09 -4.33
CA TYR A 150 -8.48 22.45 -3.23
C TYR A 150 -8.65 23.43 -2.07
N GLY A 151 -9.66 23.16 -1.24
CA GLY A 151 -10.00 23.95 -0.06
C GLY A 151 -10.64 23.09 1.04
N PRO A 152 -11.23 23.72 2.06
CA PRO A 152 -11.77 23.03 3.24
C PRO A 152 -12.76 21.90 2.92
N ASP A 153 -13.71 22.12 2.02
CA ASP A 153 -14.74 21.11 1.67
C ASP A 153 -14.13 19.86 1.04
N HIS A 154 -13.13 20.04 0.18
CA HIS A 154 -12.37 18.95 -0.43
C HIS A 154 -11.64 18.14 0.64
N PHE A 155 -11.00 18.82 1.59
CA PHE A 155 -10.27 18.16 2.67
C PHE A 155 -11.21 17.43 3.63
N VAL A 156 -12.39 17.98 3.91
CA VAL A 156 -13.46 17.30 4.66
C VAL A 156 -13.88 16.01 3.94
N ALA A 157 -14.09 16.06 2.62
CA ALA A 157 -14.42 14.88 1.83
C ALA A 157 -13.29 13.83 1.88
N LEU A 158 -12.02 14.26 1.91
CA LEU A 158 -10.88 13.35 2.02
C LEU A 158 -10.78 12.70 3.40
N LYS A 159 -11.01 13.45 4.48
CA LYS A 159 -11.10 12.91 5.84
C LYS A 159 -12.26 11.93 5.99
N ARG A 160 -13.34 12.08 5.23
CA ARG A 160 -14.44 11.09 5.21
C ARG A 160 -13.95 9.72 4.77
N VAL A 161 -13.07 9.62 3.77
CA VAL A 161 -12.49 8.35 3.34
C VAL A 161 -11.69 7.71 4.49
N VAL A 162 -10.92 8.50 5.23
CA VAL A 162 -10.19 8.02 6.42
C VAL A 162 -11.14 7.52 7.51
N ARG A 163 -12.26 8.21 7.75
CA ARG A 163 -13.30 7.76 8.69
C ARG A 163 -13.97 6.45 8.26
N TYR A 164 -14.12 6.22 6.96
CA TYR A 164 -14.58 4.94 6.43
C TYR A 164 -13.56 3.83 6.69
N LEU A 165 -12.28 4.08 6.38
CA LEU A 165 -11.18 3.15 6.67
C LEU A 165 -11.11 2.81 8.16
N LYS A 166 -11.33 3.78 9.05
CA LYS A 166 -11.41 3.53 10.51
C LYS A 166 -12.48 2.50 10.89
N GLY A 167 -13.67 2.59 10.29
CA GLY A 167 -14.75 1.63 10.54
C GLY A 167 -14.50 0.24 9.95
N THR A 168 -13.51 0.11 9.08
CA THR A 168 -13.21 -1.09 8.29
C THR A 168 -11.73 -1.46 8.40
N ILE A 169 -11.07 -1.08 9.50
CA ILE A 169 -9.61 -1.14 9.62
C ILE A 169 -9.06 -2.58 9.57
N ASN A 170 -9.89 -3.54 9.96
CA ASN A 170 -9.56 -4.97 9.96
C ASN A 170 -9.90 -5.67 8.63
N TYR A 171 -10.32 -4.93 7.61
CA TYR A 171 -10.55 -5.53 6.29
C TYR A 171 -9.21 -5.88 5.63
N GLU A 172 -9.19 -7.02 4.95
CA GLU A 172 -8.04 -7.55 4.23
C GLU A 172 -8.44 -7.84 2.79
N LEU A 173 -7.50 -7.69 1.86
CA LEU A 173 -7.64 -8.16 0.49
C LEU A 173 -7.25 -9.64 0.44
N VAL A 174 -7.98 -10.43 -0.34
CA VAL A 174 -7.76 -11.86 -0.59
C VAL A 174 -7.52 -12.07 -2.07
#